data_AF-A0A959NT77-F1
#
_entry.id   AF-A0A959NT77-F1
#
_cell.length_a   1.000
_cell.length_b   1.000
_cell.length_c   1.000
_cell.angle_alpha   90.00
_cell.angle_beta   90.00
_cell.angle_gamma   90.00
#
_symmetry.space_group_name_H-M   'P 1'
#
loop_
_entity.id
_entity.type
_entity.pdbx_description
1 polymer ?
#
loop_
_entity_poly.entity_id
_entity_poly.type
_entity_poly.pdbx_seq_one_letter_code
_entity_poly.pdbx_strand_id
1 'polypeptide(L)'
;LHERKWEIDSLCYVVRLSHGYWKETKDTSVFDEEWVKAMKLVIKTFKEQQRYDDKGPYKFQRHTAVSTDTVPLSGYGNPAKPNGMINSAFRPSDDSCIFNYLVPSNLFALKSLYQMSEIFKNVLNENQLAEECLSLAKEVEAGIEKDAIAEHLDYGKIYAYEVDGFGNQLFMDDSNVPSLLALKYLGLTNEDDELYKNTRKFVLSGDNPYFFKGKYAEGIGGPHVGLDMIWPMTIIMRALTSENEEEIKNCLTMLKKTHAGTGFMHEGFHKDDPKNFTRSWFAWANTLFGELIYTLYKTKPHLLAKEY
;
A
#
# COMPACT_ATOMS: atom_id res chain seq x y z
N LEU A 1 -1.25 -23.43 -1.76
CA LEU A 1 -1.93 -22.15 -1.48
C LEU A 1 -2.42 -22.21 -0.04
N HIS A 2 -1.91 -21.33 0.84
CA HIS A 2 -2.41 -21.20 2.21
C HIS A 2 -3.73 -20.43 2.22
N GLU A 3 -3.74 -19.28 1.54
CA GLU A 3 -4.90 -18.45 1.28
C GLU A 3 -4.92 -18.07 -0.21
N ARG A 4 -6.05 -17.57 -0.70
CA ARG A 4 -6.23 -17.15 -2.10
C ARG A 4 -7.11 -15.91 -2.19
N LYS A 5 -6.86 -14.93 -1.32
CA LYS A 5 -7.38 -13.57 -1.46
C LYS A 5 -6.65 -12.89 -2.63
N TRP A 6 -7.38 -12.15 -3.44
CA TRP A 6 -6.83 -11.45 -4.61
C TRP A 6 -6.51 -10.01 -4.23
N GLU A 7 -5.22 -9.75 -4.18
CA GLU A 7 -4.59 -8.45 -3.89
C GLU A 7 -3.67 -8.08 -5.04
N ILE A 8 -3.82 -6.87 -5.58
CA ILE A 8 -2.94 -6.37 -6.62
C ILE A 8 -1.48 -6.34 -6.15
N ASP A 9 -1.25 -5.87 -4.92
CA ASP A 9 0.08 -5.62 -4.38
C ASP A 9 0.88 -6.89 -4.11
N SER A 10 0.21 -8.03 -3.89
CA SER A 10 0.84 -9.36 -3.85
C SER A 10 1.74 -9.60 -5.07
N LEU A 11 1.31 -9.15 -6.27
CA LEU A 11 2.10 -9.27 -7.50
C LEU A 11 3.14 -8.15 -7.62
N CYS A 12 2.81 -6.93 -7.18
CA CYS A 12 3.70 -5.78 -7.22
C CYS A 12 4.95 -5.96 -6.34
N TYR A 13 4.82 -6.58 -5.16
CA TYR A 13 5.97 -6.78 -4.26
C TYR A 13 7.05 -7.68 -4.86
N VAL A 14 6.67 -8.69 -5.67
CA VAL A 14 7.63 -9.56 -6.39
C VAL A 14 8.39 -8.76 -7.45
N VAL A 15 7.69 -7.88 -8.17
CA VAL A 15 8.30 -6.99 -9.17
C VAL A 15 9.24 -6.00 -8.49
N ARG A 16 8.78 -5.33 -7.42
CA ARG A 16 9.58 -4.38 -6.64
C ARG A 16 10.86 -5.04 -6.12
N LEU A 17 10.78 -6.24 -5.57
CA LEU A 17 11.94 -6.95 -5.02
C LEU A 17 12.93 -7.33 -6.12
N SER A 18 12.47 -7.94 -7.21
CA SER A 18 13.35 -8.36 -8.31
C SER A 18 14.01 -7.18 -9.02
N HIS A 19 13.26 -6.09 -9.27
CA HIS A 19 13.81 -4.85 -9.82
C HIS A 19 14.81 -4.20 -8.86
N GLY A 20 14.47 -4.06 -7.57
CA GLY A 20 15.35 -3.49 -6.57
C GLY A 20 16.65 -4.28 -6.38
N TYR A 21 16.56 -5.61 -6.32
CA TYR A 21 17.72 -6.50 -6.26
C TYR A 21 18.66 -6.29 -7.46
N TRP A 22 18.10 -6.28 -8.68
CA TRP A 22 18.88 -6.00 -9.88
C TRP A 22 19.53 -4.61 -9.84
N LYS A 23 18.80 -3.58 -9.40
CA LYS A 23 19.36 -2.22 -9.31
C LYS A 23 20.51 -2.11 -8.32
N GLU A 24 20.44 -2.80 -7.19
CA GLU A 24 21.47 -2.77 -6.15
C GLU A 24 22.69 -3.62 -6.53
N THR A 25 22.48 -4.84 -7.02
CA THR A 25 23.55 -5.84 -7.22
C THR A 25 24.09 -5.89 -8.64
N LYS A 26 23.32 -5.37 -9.60
CA LYS A 26 23.50 -5.56 -11.06
C LYS A 26 23.39 -7.01 -11.54
N ASP A 27 22.98 -7.93 -10.67
CA ASP A 27 22.76 -9.32 -11.02
C ASP A 27 21.45 -9.48 -11.81
N THR A 28 21.58 -9.95 -13.04
CA THR A 28 20.46 -10.22 -13.95
C THR A 28 20.13 -11.71 -14.07
N SER A 29 20.87 -12.59 -13.37
CA SER A 29 20.65 -14.04 -13.44
C SER A 29 19.30 -14.48 -12.89
N VAL A 30 18.68 -13.63 -12.06
CA VAL A 30 17.33 -13.84 -11.49
C VAL A 30 16.20 -13.71 -12.51
N PHE A 31 16.46 -13.17 -13.71
CA PHE A 31 15.46 -12.98 -14.76
C PHE A 31 15.48 -14.13 -15.76
N ASP A 32 15.21 -15.33 -15.26
CA ASP A 32 15.16 -16.56 -16.05
C ASP A 32 13.80 -16.76 -16.75
N GLU A 33 13.63 -17.91 -17.41
CA GLU A 33 12.38 -18.27 -18.08
C GLU A 33 11.18 -18.36 -17.13
N GLU A 34 11.39 -18.75 -15.87
CA GLU A 34 10.31 -18.83 -14.88
C GLU A 34 9.87 -17.45 -14.43
N TRP A 35 10.81 -16.50 -14.26
CA TRP A 35 10.47 -15.10 -14.03
C TRP A 35 9.66 -14.53 -15.19
N VAL A 36 10.07 -14.78 -16.44
CA VAL A 36 9.33 -14.31 -17.63
C VAL A 36 7.92 -14.90 -17.67
N LYS A 37 7.75 -16.21 -17.38
CA LYS A 37 6.43 -16.86 -17.30
C LYS A 37 5.57 -16.23 -16.21
N ALA A 38 6.14 -15.98 -15.03
CA ALA A 38 5.43 -15.33 -13.94
C ALA A 38 4.97 -13.91 -14.32
N MET A 39 5.84 -13.12 -14.95
CA MET A 39 5.50 -11.75 -15.36
C MET A 39 4.44 -11.69 -16.46
N LYS A 40 4.43 -12.65 -17.40
CA LYS A 40 3.31 -12.80 -18.35
C LYS A 40 1.99 -13.09 -17.64
N LEU A 41 2.01 -13.88 -16.57
CA LEU A 41 0.83 -14.12 -15.75
C LEU A 41 0.40 -12.87 -14.98
N VAL A 42 1.33 -12.06 -14.48
CA VAL A 42 0.99 -10.77 -13.84
C VAL A 42 0.24 -9.86 -14.81
N ILE A 43 0.77 -9.64 -16.03
CA ILE A 43 0.12 -8.82 -17.06
C ILE A 43 -1.27 -9.37 -17.39
N LYS A 44 -1.37 -10.68 -17.60
CA LYS A 44 -2.65 -11.36 -17.88
C LYS A 44 -3.66 -11.13 -16.76
N THR A 45 -3.26 -11.34 -15.50
CA THR A 45 -4.15 -11.19 -14.34
C THR A 45 -4.60 -9.74 -14.17
N PHE A 46 -3.70 -8.77 -14.34
CA PHE A 46 -4.09 -7.36 -14.30
C PHE A 46 -5.13 -7.01 -15.37
N LYS A 47 -4.94 -7.48 -16.62
CA LYS A 47 -5.92 -7.30 -17.70
C LYS A 47 -7.26 -7.97 -17.42
N GLU A 48 -7.24 -9.22 -16.96
CA GLU A 48 -8.46 -9.95 -16.54
C GLU A 48 -9.23 -9.19 -15.44
N GLN A 49 -8.50 -8.50 -14.55
CA GLN A 49 -9.10 -7.72 -13.46
C GLN A 49 -9.43 -6.27 -13.83
N GLN A 50 -9.14 -5.79 -15.05
CA GLN A 50 -9.77 -4.56 -15.56
C GLN A 50 -11.27 -4.78 -15.89
N ARG A 51 -11.70 -6.04 -16.07
CA ARG A 51 -13.10 -6.47 -16.16
C ARG A 51 -13.93 -5.73 -17.23
N TYR A 52 -13.30 -5.39 -18.35
CA TYR A 52 -13.96 -4.70 -19.47
C TYR A 52 -15.11 -5.52 -20.07
N ASP A 53 -14.89 -6.82 -20.28
CA ASP A 53 -15.83 -7.69 -21.01
C ASP A 53 -16.78 -8.47 -20.09
N ASP A 54 -16.27 -8.92 -18.93
CA ASP A 54 -17.02 -9.73 -17.97
C ASP A 54 -16.50 -9.56 -16.53
N LYS A 55 -17.03 -10.35 -15.58
CA LYS A 55 -16.69 -10.26 -14.14
C LYS A 55 -15.28 -10.78 -13.82
N GLY A 56 -14.55 -11.31 -14.79
CA GLY A 56 -13.27 -11.96 -14.62
C GLY A 56 -13.37 -13.38 -14.07
N PRO A 57 -12.25 -14.12 -14.08
CA PRO A 57 -12.21 -15.53 -13.67
C PRO A 57 -12.17 -15.73 -12.15
N TYR A 58 -11.97 -14.66 -11.38
CA TYR A 58 -11.81 -14.73 -9.92
C TYR A 58 -13.12 -14.43 -9.21
N LYS A 59 -13.51 -15.31 -8.30
CA LYS A 59 -14.56 -15.09 -7.30
C LYS A 59 -14.14 -15.71 -5.98
N PHE A 60 -14.57 -15.13 -4.86
CA PHE A 60 -14.21 -15.61 -3.54
C PHE A 60 -15.35 -15.44 -2.55
N GLN A 61 -15.67 -16.49 -1.79
CA GLN A 61 -16.52 -16.37 -0.61
C GLN A 61 -15.95 -17.25 0.50
N ARG A 62 -16.04 -16.76 1.73
CA ARG A 62 -15.70 -17.48 2.94
C ARG A 62 -16.92 -17.53 3.85
N HIS A 63 -17.13 -18.66 4.52
CA HIS A 63 -18.05 -18.72 5.65
C HIS A 63 -17.31 -18.21 6.88
N THR A 64 -17.68 -17.02 7.34
CA THR A 64 -16.98 -16.27 8.40
C THR A 64 -17.96 -15.33 9.09
N ALA A 65 -17.67 -14.96 10.33
CA ALA A 65 -18.37 -13.89 11.05
C ALA A 65 -17.77 -12.50 10.77
N VAL A 66 -16.56 -12.44 10.21
CA VAL A 66 -15.86 -11.19 9.87
C VAL A 66 -16.29 -10.78 8.47
N SER A 67 -17.02 -9.66 8.35
CA SER A 67 -17.61 -9.22 7.09
C SER A 67 -16.59 -8.90 6.01
N THR A 68 -15.40 -8.42 6.39
CA THR A 68 -14.30 -8.09 5.46
C THR A 68 -13.52 -9.31 5.00
N ASP A 69 -13.77 -10.49 5.56
CA ASP A 69 -13.06 -11.74 5.22
C ASP A 69 -13.73 -12.51 4.07
N THR A 70 -14.81 -11.97 3.52
CA THR A 70 -15.59 -12.53 2.41
C THR A 70 -15.99 -11.42 1.44
N VAL A 71 -16.36 -11.78 0.20
CA VAL A 71 -16.63 -10.79 -0.84
C VAL A 71 -18.13 -10.80 -1.20
N PRO A 72 -18.80 -9.64 -1.28
CA PRO A 72 -20.23 -9.56 -1.59
C PRO A 72 -20.54 -9.95 -3.05
N LEU A 73 -21.84 -9.96 -3.38
CA LEU A 73 -22.36 -10.21 -4.72
C LEU A 73 -21.86 -11.53 -5.35
N SER A 74 -22.02 -12.63 -4.61
CA SER A 74 -21.57 -13.98 -5.00
C SER A 74 -20.05 -14.09 -5.22
N GLY A 75 -19.30 -13.26 -4.50
CA GLY A 75 -17.84 -13.31 -4.47
C GLY A 75 -17.12 -12.48 -5.52
N TYR A 76 -17.83 -11.64 -6.27
CA TYR A 76 -17.25 -10.78 -7.30
C TYR A 76 -16.94 -9.36 -6.82
N GLY A 77 -17.41 -8.96 -5.64
CA GLY A 77 -17.21 -7.64 -5.06
C GLY A 77 -18.37 -6.71 -5.41
N ASN A 78 -18.37 -5.51 -4.82
CA ASN A 78 -19.35 -4.49 -5.18
C ASN A 78 -19.20 -4.09 -6.67
N PRO A 79 -20.26 -3.55 -7.30
CA PRO A 79 -20.19 -3.20 -8.73
C PRO A 79 -19.09 -2.17 -8.98
N ALA A 80 -18.34 -2.35 -10.06
CA ALA A 80 -17.33 -1.41 -10.53
C ALA A 80 -17.50 -1.23 -12.04
N LYS A 81 -17.43 0.01 -12.52
CA LYS A 81 -17.46 0.34 -13.94
C LYS A 81 -16.02 0.31 -14.47
N PRO A 82 -15.70 -0.49 -15.50
CA PRO A 82 -14.36 -0.51 -16.10
C PRO A 82 -13.89 0.89 -16.49
N ASN A 83 -12.74 1.31 -15.97
CA ASN A 83 -12.18 2.65 -16.17
C ASN A 83 -10.68 2.67 -16.49
N GLY A 84 -10.05 1.51 -16.67
CA GLY A 84 -8.62 1.35 -16.91
C GLY A 84 -7.86 0.84 -15.69
N MET A 85 -8.33 1.14 -14.47
CA MET A 85 -7.77 0.59 -13.25
C MET A 85 -8.02 -0.91 -13.12
N ILE A 86 -7.17 -1.55 -12.32
CA ILE A 86 -7.22 -2.97 -11.99
C ILE A 86 -8.08 -3.14 -10.74
N ASN A 87 -9.04 -4.06 -10.79
CA ASN A 87 -9.86 -4.44 -9.65
C ASN A 87 -9.00 -5.22 -8.63
N SER A 88 -9.07 -4.85 -7.34
CA SER A 88 -8.57 -5.61 -6.19
C SER A 88 -9.75 -6.10 -5.38
N ALA A 89 -9.83 -7.40 -5.07
CA ALA A 89 -10.89 -7.91 -4.22
C ALA A 89 -10.61 -7.65 -2.74
N PHE A 90 -9.33 -7.64 -2.37
CA PHE A 90 -8.84 -7.40 -1.02
C PHE A 90 -7.74 -6.34 -1.02
N ARG A 91 -7.56 -5.72 0.14
CA ARG A 91 -6.50 -4.76 0.48
C ARG A 91 -5.25 -5.51 0.97
N PRO A 92 -4.10 -4.83 1.12
CA PRO A 92 -2.92 -5.39 1.77
C PRO A 92 -3.13 -5.77 3.25
N SER A 93 -4.28 -5.39 3.84
CA SER A 93 -4.73 -5.80 5.17
C SER A 93 -5.48 -7.14 5.17
N ASP A 94 -5.58 -7.80 4.02
CA ASP A 94 -6.45 -8.96 3.77
C ASP A 94 -7.96 -8.66 3.91
N ASP A 95 -8.38 -7.41 4.13
CA ASP A 95 -9.80 -7.03 4.18
C ASP A 95 -10.36 -6.78 2.77
N SER A 96 -11.59 -7.20 2.52
CA SER A 96 -12.27 -6.98 1.24
C SER A 96 -12.42 -5.48 0.95
N CYS A 97 -12.14 -5.07 -0.28
CA CYS A 97 -12.37 -3.71 -0.73
C CYS A 97 -13.87 -3.35 -0.67
N ILE A 98 -14.20 -2.09 -0.35
CA ILE A 98 -15.57 -1.58 -0.47
C ILE A 98 -15.81 -1.19 -1.92
N PHE A 99 -14.93 -0.38 -2.50
CA PHE A 99 -14.90 -0.16 -3.94
C PHE A 99 -13.64 -0.78 -4.52
N ASN A 100 -13.80 -1.57 -5.59
CA ASN A 100 -12.74 -2.51 -5.96
C ASN A 100 -11.55 -1.87 -6.67
N TYR A 101 -11.57 -0.59 -7.06
CA TYR A 101 -10.36 0.09 -7.53
C TYR A 101 -9.65 0.72 -6.35
N LEU A 102 -8.81 -0.10 -5.71
CA LEU A 102 -7.95 0.29 -4.62
C LEU A 102 -6.80 1.16 -5.16
N VAL A 103 -6.84 2.46 -4.84
CA VAL A 103 -6.00 3.48 -5.45
C VAL A 103 -4.52 3.31 -5.11
N PRO A 104 -4.10 3.11 -3.84
CA PRO A 104 -2.68 2.86 -3.53
C PRO A 104 -2.11 1.66 -4.29
N SER A 105 -2.87 0.57 -4.40
CA SER A 105 -2.42 -0.63 -5.10
C SER A 105 -2.35 -0.45 -6.62
N ASN A 106 -3.25 0.36 -7.20
CA ASN A 106 -3.18 0.71 -8.63
C ASN A 106 -1.98 1.62 -8.94
N LEU A 107 -1.67 2.58 -8.07
CA LEU A 107 -0.43 3.36 -8.17
C LEU A 107 0.81 2.46 -8.06
N PHE A 108 0.79 1.47 -7.16
CA PHE A 108 1.89 0.51 -7.04
C PHE A 108 2.00 -0.42 -8.27
N ALA A 109 0.89 -0.82 -8.86
CA ALA A 109 0.85 -1.58 -10.12
C ALA A 109 1.41 -0.76 -11.28
N LEU A 110 1.06 0.53 -11.38
CA LEU A 110 1.61 1.46 -12.37
C LEU A 110 3.15 1.47 -12.33
N LYS A 111 3.73 1.64 -11.14
CA LYS A 111 5.19 1.59 -10.96
C LYS A 111 5.78 0.23 -11.31
N SER A 112 5.12 -0.85 -10.89
CA SER A 112 5.57 -2.22 -11.16
C SER A 112 5.57 -2.50 -12.67
N LEU A 113 4.58 -2.03 -13.42
CA LEU A 113 4.54 -2.15 -14.88
C LEU A 113 5.69 -1.41 -15.56
N TYR A 114 6.06 -0.21 -15.08
CA TYR A 114 7.25 0.48 -15.58
C TYR A 114 8.55 -0.28 -15.26
N GLN A 115 8.67 -0.86 -14.06
CA GLN A 115 9.81 -1.69 -13.67
C GLN A 115 9.92 -2.95 -14.55
N MET A 116 8.81 -3.64 -14.79
CA MET A 116 8.75 -4.79 -15.69
C MET A 116 9.14 -4.40 -17.12
N SER A 117 8.62 -3.28 -17.63
CA SER A 117 8.97 -2.76 -18.94
C SER A 117 10.47 -2.50 -19.07
N GLU A 118 11.08 -1.90 -18.06
CA GLU A 118 12.52 -1.66 -18.03
C GLU A 118 13.33 -2.96 -18.09
N ILE A 119 12.95 -3.98 -17.30
CA ILE A 119 13.62 -5.29 -17.28
C ILE A 119 13.46 -5.99 -18.63
N PHE A 120 12.24 -6.09 -19.15
CA PHE A 120 11.98 -6.72 -20.44
C PHE A 120 12.78 -6.06 -21.56
N LYS A 121 12.83 -4.74 -21.60
CA LYS A 121 13.55 -4.00 -22.64
C LYS A 121 15.07 -4.10 -22.50
N ASN A 122 15.59 -3.77 -21.32
CA ASN A 122 17.02 -3.51 -21.14
C ASN A 122 17.83 -4.75 -20.74
N VAL A 123 17.18 -5.77 -20.19
CA VAL A 123 17.84 -7.00 -19.73
C VAL A 123 17.53 -8.18 -20.66
N LEU A 124 16.26 -8.34 -21.04
CA LEU A 124 15.80 -9.52 -21.77
C LEU A 124 15.63 -9.29 -23.28
N ASN A 125 15.67 -8.03 -23.74
CA ASN A 125 15.40 -7.63 -25.13
C ASN A 125 13.99 -8.05 -25.63
N GLU A 126 13.04 -8.21 -24.72
CA GLU A 126 11.64 -8.58 -24.97
C GLU A 126 10.78 -7.33 -25.23
N ASN A 127 11.06 -6.64 -26.35
CA ASN A 127 10.45 -5.33 -26.66
C ASN A 127 8.92 -5.37 -26.72
N GLN A 128 8.32 -6.48 -27.15
CA GLN A 128 6.86 -6.62 -27.22
C GLN A 128 6.23 -6.65 -25.82
N LEU A 129 6.82 -7.40 -24.87
CA LEU A 129 6.34 -7.44 -23.50
C LEU A 129 6.58 -6.11 -22.78
N ALA A 130 7.68 -5.45 -23.10
CA ALA A 130 7.97 -4.12 -22.58
C ALA A 130 6.88 -3.10 -22.99
N GLU A 131 6.46 -3.10 -24.25
CA GLU A 131 5.38 -2.22 -24.73
C GLU A 131 4.02 -2.63 -24.16
N GLU A 132 3.77 -3.92 -24.00
CA GLU A 132 2.53 -4.40 -23.37
C GLU A 132 2.39 -3.89 -21.93
N CYS A 133 3.49 -3.86 -21.16
CA CYS A 133 3.51 -3.26 -19.83
C CYS A 133 3.22 -1.75 -19.89
N LEU A 134 3.81 -1.02 -20.84
CA LEU A 134 3.62 0.43 -20.98
C LEU A 134 2.19 0.78 -21.41
N SER A 135 1.57 -0.02 -22.28
CA SER A 135 0.18 0.17 -22.69
C SER A 135 -0.75 0.02 -21.49
N LEU A 136 -0.59 -1.06 -20.72
CA LEU A 136 -1.40 -1.30 -19.52
C LEU A 136 -1.16 -0.22 -18.44
N ALA A 137 0.09 0.22 -18.27
CA ALA A 137 0.42 1.34 -17.37
C ALA A 137 -0.36 2.61 -17.72
N LYS A 138 -0.40 2.99 -19.01
CA LYS A 138 -1.14 4.17 -19.47
C LYS A 138 -2.65 4.06 -19.24
N GLU A 139 -3.22 2.87 -19.39
CA GLU A 139 -4.65 2.64 -19.09
C GLU A 139 -4.95 2.82 -17.60
N VAL A 140 -4.10 2.25 -16.73
CA VAL A 140 -4.23 2.39 -15.27
C VAL A 140 -4.07 3.84 -14.85
N GLU A 141 -3.05 4.54 -15.37
CA GLU A 141 -2.80 5.96 -15.12
C GLU A 141 -4.01 6.82 -15.51
N ALA A 142 -4.56 6.63 -16.71
CA ALA A 142 -5.74 7.36 -17.16
C ALA A 142 -6.97 7.11 -16.27
N GLY A 143 -7.14 5.88 -15.75
CA GLY A 143 -8.20 5.57 -14.78
C GLY A 143 -8.01 6.28 -13.44
N ILE A 144 -6.77 6.32 -12.93
CA ILE A 144 -6.42 7.02 -11.68
C ILE A 144 -6.67 8.52 -11.83
N GLU A 145 -6.13 9.15 -12.87
CA GLU A 145 -6.29 10.59 -13.12
C GLU A 145 -7.76 11.02 -13.19
N LYS A 146 -8.59 10.16 -13.77
CA LYS A 146 -10.01 10.43 -13.99
C LYS A 146 -10.86 10.27 -12.73
N ASP A 147 -10.70 9.14 -12.03
CA ASP A 147 -11.67 8.73 -10.99
C ASP A 147 -11.10 8.76 -9.57
N ALA A 148 -9.77 8.76 -9.38
CA ALA A 148 -9.14 8.62 -8.06
C ALA A 148 -8.78 9.95 -7.37
N ILE A 149 -8.88 11.09 -8.05
CA ILE A 149 -8.52 12.41 -7.53
C ILE A 149 -9.77 13.29 -7.43
N ALA A 150 -10.02 13.87 -6.26
CA ALA A 150 -11.14 14.78 -6.06
C ALA A 150 -10.87 15.83 -4.98
N GLU A 151 -11.62 16.93 -5.04
CA GLU A 151 -11.66 17.94 -3.98
C GLU A 151 -12.30 17.34 -2.73
N HIS A 152 -11.62 17.47 -1.59
CA HIS A 152 -12.08 16.95 -0.31
C HIS A 152 -12.07 18.03 0.77
N LEU A 153 -13.27 18.47 1.17
CA LEU A 153 -13.53 19.40 2.28
C LEU A 153 -12.43 20.47 2.44
N ASP A 154 -11.68 20.40 3.56
CA ASP A 154 -10.66 21.38 3.96
C ASP A 154 -9.23 21.05 3.47
N TYR A 155 -9.09 20.08 2.57
CA TYR A 155 -7.80 19.53 2.13
C TYR A 155 -7.49 19.84 0.66
N GLY A 156 -8.45 20.33 -0.11
CA GLY A 156 -8.30 20.51 -1.56
C GLY A 156 -8.28 19.17 -2.29
N LYS A 157 -7.60 19.09 -3.44
CA LYS A 157 -7.46 17.83 -4.17
C LYS A 157 -6.63 16.81 -3.39
N ILE A 158 -7.20 15.63 -3.19
CA ILE A 158 -6.54 14.46 -2.59
C ILE A 158 -6.83 13.20 -3.41
N TYR A 159 -6.06 12.15 -3.16
CA TYR A 159 -6.42 10.80 -3.61
C TYR A 159 -7.54 10.22 -2.73
N ALA A 160 -8.53 9.60 -3.37
CA ALA A 160 -9.40 8.65 -2.70
C ALA A 160 -8.63 7.35 -2.39
N TYR A 161 -9.07 6.59 -1.39
CA TYR A 161 -8.49 5.28 -1.07
C TYR A 161 -9.02 4.20 -2.01
N GLU A 162 -10.31 4.21 -2.27
CA GLU A 162 -11.01 3.26 -3.16
C GLU A 162 -12.05 4.00 -4.00
N VAL A 163 -12.21 3.56 -5.26
CA VAL A 163 -13.22 4.11 -6.18
C VAL A 163 -13.89 2.99 -6.99
N ASP A 164 -15.04 3.29 -7.59
CA ASP A 164 -15.82 2.29 -8.35
C ASP A 164 -16.02 2.63 -9.84
N GLY A 165 -15.54 3.79 -10.30
CA GLY A 165 -15.73 4.26 -11.68
C GLY A 165 -17.17 4.73 -12.01
N PHE A 166 -18.11 4.68 -11.07
CA PHE A 166 -19.43 5.30 -11.15
C PHE A 166 -19.46 6.71 -10.55
N GLY A 167 -18.39 7.10 -9.86
CA GLY A 167 -18.25 8.38 -9.18
C GLY A 167 -18.29 8.27 -7.66
N ASN A 168 -18.42 7.06 -7.09
CA ASN A 168 -18.26 6.87 -5.65
C ASN A 168 -16.77 6.82 -5.30
N GLN A 169 -16.44 7.48 -4.19
CA GLN A 169 -15.09 7.60 -3.70
C GLN A 169 -15.09 7.38 -2.19
N LEU A 170 -14.20 6.54 -1.70
CA LEU A 170 -13.98 6.32 -0.28
C LEU A 170 -12.72 7.08 0.15
N PHE A 171 -12.89 8.06 1.04
CA PHE A 171 -11.78 8.82 1.62
C PHE A 171 -11.43 8.25 2.99
N MET A 172 -10.29 7.58 3.07
CA MET A 172 -9.68 7.04 4.28
C MET A 172 -8.20 6.74 3.99
N ASP A 173 -7.51 6.10 4.93
CA ASP A 173 -6.32 5.32 4.63
C ASP A 173 -6.27 4.10 5.57
N ASP A 174 -5.54 3.07 5.16
CA ASP A 174 -5.27 1.89 5.98
C ASP A 174 -3.79 1.84 6.37
N SER A 175 -3.52 1.10 7.43
CA SER A 175 -2.18 0.87 7.93
C SER A 175 -1.23 0.07 7.04
N ASN A 176 -1.76 -0.82 6.20
CA ASN A 176 -0.95 -1.75 5.42
C ASN A 176 -0.44 -1.11 4.12
N VAL A 177 0.80 -1.41 3.74
CA VAL A 177 1.44 -0.83 2.54
C VAL A 177 1.24 -1.77 1.35
N PRO A 178 0.78 -1.28 0.17
CA PRO A 178 0.59 0.12 -0.23
C PRO A 178 -0.59 0.85 0.43
N SER A 179 -0.29 2.01 1.02
CA SER A 179 -1.25 2.97 1.57
C SER A 179 -1.04 4.35 0.96
N LEU A 180 -2.00 5.26 1.10
CA LEU A 180 -1.86 6.64 0.62
C LEU A 180 -0.71 7.36 1.34
N LEU A 181 -0.53 7.12 2.64
CA LEU A 181 0.62 7.65 3.40
C LEU A 181 1.96 7.17 2.82
N ALA A 182 2.04 5.91 2.38
CA ALA A 182 3.28 5.27 1.95
C ALA A 182 3.67 5.54 0.47
N LEU A 183 2.95 6.39 -0.26
CA LEU A 183 3.24 6.65 -1.67
C LEU A 183 4.67 7.17 -1.91
N LYS A 184 5.18 8.08 -1.05
CA LYS A 184 6.58 8.56 -1.15
C LYS A 184 7.57 7.43 -0.89
N TYR A 185 7.31 6.57 0.11
CA TYR A 185 8.15 5.41 0.42
C TYR A 185 8.27 4.43 -0.75
N LEU A 186 7.17 4.22 -1.49
CA LEU A 186 7.16 3.35 -2.68
C LEU A 186 7.73 4.02 -3.93
N GLY A 187 8.16 5.29 -3.85
CA GLY A 187 8.69 6.04 -5.00
C GLY A 187 7.64 6.31 -6.08
N LEU A 188 6.38 6.51 -5.65
CA LEU A 188 5.21 6.80 -6.48
C LEU A 188 4.91 8.30 -6.60
N THR A 189 5.41 9.07 -5.64
CA THR A 189 5.30 10.53 -5.58
C THR A 189 6.58 11.08 -4.96
N ASN A 190 6.71 12.41 -4.93
CA ASN A 190 7.82 13.12 -4.30
C ASN A 190 7.29 14.13 -3.27
N GLU A 191 8.22 14.80 -2.60
CA GLU A 191 7.90 15.73 -1.51
C GLU A 191 7.30 17.05 -1.97
N ASP A 192 7.42 17.41 -3.25
CA ASP A 192 6.88 18.65 -3.81
C ASP A 192 5.48 18.47 -4.39
N ASP A 193 5.00 17.23 -4.48
CA ASP A 193 3.67 16.91 -4.98
C ASP A 193 2.58 17.40 -4.00
N GLU A 194 1.94 18.51 -4.35
CA GLU A 194 0.84 19.10 -3.58
C GLU A 194 -0.33 18.14 -3.38
N LEU A 195 -0.62 17.27 -4.36
CA LEU A 195 -1.68 16.26 -4.23
C LEU A 195 -1.34 15.27 -3.12
N TYR A 196 -0.09 14.80 -3.06
CA TYR A 196 0.37 13.94 -1.98
C TYR A 196 0.42 14.68 -0.64
N LYS A 197 0.87 15.94 -0.59
CA LYS A 197 0.87 16.74 0.66
C LYS A 197 -0.53 16.90 1.24
N ASN A 198 -1.51 17.24 0.40
CA ASN A 198 -2.90 17.36 0.80
C ASN A 198 -3.45 16.02 1.29
N THR A 199 -3.19 14.94 0.55
CA THR A 199 -3.58 13.58 0.93
C THR A 199 -2.95 13.19 2.27
N ARG A 200 -1.65 13.42 2.46
CA ARG A 200 -0.91 13.15 3.70
C ARG A 200 -1.50 13.91 4.89
N LYS A 201 -1.88 15.18 4.68
CA LYS A 201 -2.54 16.00 5.72
C LYS A 201 -3.89 15.41 6.12
N PHE A 202 -4.67 14.94 5.15
CA PHE A 202 -5.97 14.29 5.38
C PHE A 202 -5.83 12.95 6.13
N VAL A 203 -4.97 12.05 5.64
CA VAL A 203 -4.88 10.69 6.22
C VAL A 203 -4.32 10.68 7.65
N LEU A 204 -3.56 11.72 8.03
CA LEU A 204 -3.02 11.94 9.38
C LEU A 204 -3.88 12.89 10.24
N SER A 205 -5.17 13.02 9.94
CA SER A 205 -6.10 13.85 10.70
C SER A 205 -7.30 13.04 11.20
N GLY A 206 -8.10 13.65 12.10
CA GLY A 206 -9.35 13.05 12.57
C GLY A 206 -10.46 12.94 11.51
N ASP A 207 -10.22 13.44 10.28
CA ASP A 207 -11.16 13.28 9.16
C ASP A 207 -10.94 11.95 8.43
N ASN A 208 -9.80 11.28 8.62
CA ASN A 208 -9.65 9.87 8.27
C ASN A 208 -10.33 9.01 9.35
N PRO A 209 -11.37 8.20 9.00
CA PRO A 209 -12.12 7.40 9.97
C PRO A 209 -11.27 6.39 10.76
N TYR A 210 -10.09 6.02 10.24
CA TYR A 210 -9.18 5.07 10.86
C TYR A 210 -7.91 5.72 11.42
N PHE A 211 -7.87 7.05 11.51
CA PHE A 211 -6.87 7.76 12.29
C PHE A 211 -7.33 7.87 13.74
N PHE A 212 -6.47 7.42 14.65
CA PHE A 212 -6.75 7.43 16.09
C PHE A 212 -5.69 8.25 16.81
N LYS A 213 -6.13 8.98 17.84
CA LYS A 213 -5.26 9.77 18.72
C LYS A 213 -5.63 9.48 20.16
N GLY A 214 -4.66 9.02 20.94
CA GLY A 214 -4.80 8.69 22.35
C GLY A 214 -3.65 9.23 23.19
N LYS A 215 -3.57 8.70 24.41
CA LYS A 215 -2.57 9.10 25.41
C LYS A 215 -1.13 8.76 24.99
N TYR A 216 -0.93 7.63 24.31
CA TYR A 216 0.42 7.11 24.03
C TYR A 216 0.91 7.40 22.61
N ALA A 217 0.00 7.45 21.64
CA ALA A 217 0.33 7.73 20.25
C ALA A 217 -0.87 8.25 19.46
N GLU A 218 -0.58 8.75 18.28
CA GLU A 218 -1.52 8.96 17.21
C GLU A 218 -1.02 8.28 15.93
N GLY A 219 -1.94 7.75 15.12
CA GLY A 219 -1.60 7.01 13.91
C GLY A 219 -2.81 6.35 13.27
N ILE A 220 -2.57 5.65 12.18
CA ILE A 220 -3.62 5.01 11.38
C ILE A 220 -3.70 3.52 11.79
N GLY A 221 -4.93 3.00 11.82
CA GLY A 221 -5.21 1.58 11.93
C GLY A 221 -5.93 1.07 10.69
N GLY A 222 -7.07 0.42 10.90
CA GLY A 222 -7.90 -0.11 9.84
C GLY A 222 -9.05 -0.94 10.41
N PRO A 223 -9.98 -1.40 9.56
CA PRO A 223 -11.08 -2.26 10.01
C PRO A 223 -10.61 -3.64 10.49
N HIS A 224 -9.42 -4.09 10.10
CA HIS A 224 -8.89 -5.43 10.39
C HIS A 224 -8.89 -5.79 11.89
N VAL A 225 -8.27 -4.93 12.71
CA VAL A 225 -8.21 -5.10 14.17
C VAL A 225 -9.37 -4.34 14.84
N GLY A 226 -9.83 -3.24 14.23
CA GLY A 226 -10.94 -2.43 14.70
C GLY A 226 -10.52 -1.06 15.22
N LEU A 227 -11.49 -0.35 15.79
CA LEU A 227 -11.34 1.04 16.25
C LEU A 227 -10.32 1.17 17.39
N ASP A 228 -9.69 2.34 17.46
CA ASP A 228 -8.71 2.73 18.49
C ASP A 228 -7.39 1.94 18.49
N MET A 229 -7.21 1.02 17.53
CA MET A 229 -6.00 0.21 17.38
C MET A 229 -5.08 0.81 16.32
N ILE A 230 -3.99 1.43 16.76
CA ILE A 230 -2.97 2.05 15.90
C ILE A 230 -1.94 1.02 15.50
N TRP A 231 -1.53 1.00 14.23
CA TRP A 231 -0.49 0.09 13.74
C TRP A 231 0.87 0.78 13.72
N PRO A 232 1.93 0.22 14.33
CA PRO A 232 3.28 0.81 14.33
C PRO A 232 3.83 1.09 12.92
N MET A 233 3.43 0.27 11.93
CA MET A 233 3.82 0.48 10.54
C MET A 233 3.44 1.86 10.01
N THR A 234 2.33 2.44 10.45
CA THR A 234 1.89 3.78 10.00
C THR A 234 2.76 4.88 10.58
N ILE A 235 3.21 4.71 11.82
CA ILE A 235 4.15 5.62 12.47
C ILE A 235 5.52 5.51 11.79
N ILE A 236 5.93 4.30 11.41
CA ILE A 236 7.16 4.07 10.63
C ILE A 236 7.07 4.75 9.26
N MET A 237 5.97 4.57 8.53
CA MET A 237 5.76 5.21 7.22
C MET A 237 5.66 6.73 7.33
N ARG A 238 5.02 7.26 8.37
CA ARG A 238 5.00 8.69 8.68
C ARG A 238 6.42 9.26 8.83
N ALA A 239 7.31 8.53 9.52
CA ALA A 239 8.70 8.92 9.68
C ALA A 239 9.51 8.81 8.37
N LEU A 240 9.39 7.68 7.66
CA LEU A 240 10.09 7.43 6.39
C LEU A 240 9.70 8.41 5.27
N THR A 241 8.52 9.03 5.37
CA THR A 241 8.00 9.98 4.38
C THR A 241 8.08 11.43 4.83
N SER A 242 8.71 11.72 5.97
CA SER A 242 8.82 13.08 6.51
C SER A 242 10.20 13.69 6.28
N GLU A 243 10.21 14.99 5.96
CA GLU A 243 11.41 15.83 6.04
C GLU A 243 11.44 16.71 7.30
N ASN A 244 10.35 16.72 8.08
CA ASN A 244 10.29 17.45 9.33
C ASN A 244 10.96 16.61 10.44
N GLU A 245 12.18 16.98 10.85
CA GLU A 245 12.90 16.27 11.89
C GLU A 245 12.15 16.17 13.22
N GLU A 246 11.30 17.14 13.55
CA GLU A 246 10.49 17.08 14.77
C GLU A 246 9.37 16.04 14.66
N GLU A 247 8.75 15.92 13.49
CA GLU A 247 7.79 14.83 13.22
C GLU A 247 8.47 13.46 13.30
N ILE A 248 9.68 13.31 12.74
CA ILE A 248 10.46 12.07 12.83
C ILE A 248 10.74 11.72 14.30
N LYS A 249 11.18 12.69 15.11
CA LYS A 249 11.43 12.47 16.55
C LYS A 249 10.17 12.03 17.29
N ASN A 250 9.04 12.66 16.99
CA ASN A 250 7.76 12.28 17.58
C ASN A 250 7.39 10.83 17.21
N CYS A 251 7.60 10.43 15.95
CA CYS A 251 7.39 9.05 15.52
C CYS A 251 8.29 8.05 16.26
N LEU A 252 9.59 8.33 16.38
CA LEU A 252 10.53 7.50 17.15
C LEU A 252 10.11 7.38 18.61
N THR A 253 9.68 8.49 19.22
CA THR A 253 9.21 8.52 20.61
C THR A 253 7.96 7.67 20.79
N MET A 254 6.98 7.76 19.87
CA MET A 254 5.79 6.93 19.90
C MET A 254 6.15 5.44 19.81
N LEU A 255 6.97 5.04 18.82
CA LEU A 255 7.40 3.65 18.65
C LEU A 255 8.11 3.08 19.89
N LYS A 256 8.97 3.88 20.54
CA LYS A 256 9.64 3.49 21.80
C LYS A 256 8.68 3.39 22.98
N LYS A 257 7.58 4.14 23.01
CA LYS A 257 6.61 4.12 24.11
C LYS A 257 5.52 3.06 23.94
N THR A 258 5.36 2.50 22.74
CA THR A 258 4.23 1.62 22.41
C THR A 258 4.58 0.15 22.18
N HIS A 259 5.84 -0.25 22.37
CA HIS A 259 6.26 -1.65 22.24
C HIS A 259 5.93 -2.54 23.46
N ALA A 260 5.16 -2.05 24.45
CA ALA A 260 4.73 -2.80 25.64
C ALA A 260 5.85 -3.50 26.45
N GLY A 261 7.09 -3.04 26.38
CA GLY A 261 8.24 -3.69 27.02
C GLY A 261 8.80 -4.92 26.29
N THR A 262 8.28 -5.28 25.10
CA THR A 262 8.68 -6.50 24.37
C THR A 262 9.97 -6.34 23.57
N GLY A 263 10.30 -5.11 23.16
CA GLY A 263 11.43 -4.83 22.26
C GLY A 263 11.14 -5.11 20.78
N PHE A 264 9.88 -5.41 20.42
CA PHE A 264 9.45 -5.71 19.05
C PHE A 264 8.32 -4.79 18.60
N MET A 265 8.16 -4.66 17.28
CA MET A 265 6.98 -4.05 16.68
C MET A 265 5.84 -5.07 16.58
N HIS A 266 4.65 -4.62 16.93
CA HIS A 266 3.40 -5.40 16.89
C HIS A 266 2.60 -5.06 15.63
N GLU A 267 1.48 -5.75 15.41
CA GLU A 267 0.52 -5.40 14.36
C GLU A 267 -0.24 -4.14 14.71
N GLY A 268 -1.03 -4.17 15.79
CA GLY A 268 -1.73 -3.01 16.32
C GLY A 268 -1.58 -2.90 17.83
N PHE A 269 -1.76 -1.70 18.38
CA PHE A 269 -1.84 -1.45 19.82
C PHE A 269 -2.93 -0.40 20.12
N HIS A 270 -3.59 -0.51 21.26
CA HIS A 270 -4.63 0.43 21.65
C HIS A 270 -4.04 1.83 21.95
N LYS A 271 -4.64 2.88 21.40
CA LYS A 271 -4.16 4.28 21.49
C LYS A 271 -3.90 4.77 22.94
N ASP A 272 -4.64 4.22 23.90
CA ASP A 272 -4.57 4.56 25.33
C ASP A 272 -3.95 3.47 26.22
N ASP A 273 -3.64 2.28 25.68
CA ASP A 273 -2.98 1.21 26.43
C ASP A 273 -2.14 0.30 25.51
N PRO A 274 -0.84 0.57 25.33
CA PRO A 274 0.00 -0.21 24.43
C PRO A 274 0.18 -1.68 24.84
N LYS A 275 -0.17 -2.06 26.08
CA LYS A 275 -0.14 -3.48 26.49
C LYS A 275 -1.28 -4.29 25.88
N ASN A 276 -2.34 -3.64 25.43
CA ASN A 276 -3.36 -4.23 24.57
C ASN A 276 -2.89 -4.14 23.11
N PHE A 277 -2.16 -5.17 22.66
CA PHE A 277 -1.61 -5.25 21.32
C PHE A 277 -1.93 -6.59 20.64
N THR A 278 -1.83 -6.63 19.32
CA THR A 278 -1.98 -7.84 18.51
C THR A 278 -0.67 -8.25 17.86
N ARG A 279 -0.49 -9.56 17.64
CA ARG A 279 0.70 -10.20 17.02
C ARG A 279 2.03 -9.76 17.66
N SER A 280 2.44 -10.49 18.71
CA SER A 280 3.75 -10.34 19.35
C SER A 280 4.93 -10.63 18.42
N TRP A 281 4.71 -11.41 17.36
CA TRP A 281 5.73 -11.74 16.36
C TRP A 281 5.26 -11.37 14.96
N PHE A 282 5.70 -10.20 14.50
CA PHE A 282 5.40 -9.71 13.16
C PHE A 282 6.69 -9.26 12.45
N ALA A 283 7.28 -10.18 11.69
CA ALA A 283 8.58 -9.96 11.05
C ALA A 283 8.59 -8.76 10.09
N TRP A 284 7.49 -8.50 9.37
CA TRP A 284 7.40 -7.35 8.47
C TRP A 284 7.51 -6.02 9.20
N ALA A 285 6.72 -5.81 10.26
CA ALA A 285 6.79 -4.60 11.08
C ALA A 285 8.18 -4.42 11.72
N ASN A 286 8.81 -5.51 12.17
CA ASN A 286 10.19 -5.50 12.69
C ASN A 286 11.21 -5.09 11.62
N THR A 287 11.10 -5.62 10.40
CA THR A 287 11.98 -5.26 9.27
C THR A 287 11.82 -3.79 8.90
N LEU A 288 10.59 -3.27 8.84
CA LEU A 288 10.33 -1.86 8.55
C LEU A 288 10.90 -0.93 9.62
N PHE A 289 10.83 -1.33 10.90
CA PHE A 289 11.49 -0.56 11.95
C PHE A 289 13.01 -0.56 11.80
N GLY A 290 13.61 -1.71 11.50
CA GLY A 290 15.04 -1.79 11.19
C GLY A 290 15.44 -0.91 10.00
N GLU A 291 14.63 -0.92 8.93
CA GLU A 291 14.81 -0.07 7.75
C GLU A 291 14.74 1.43 8.10
N LEU A 292 13.78 1.84 8.93
CA LEU A 292 13.70 3.23 9.43
C LEU A 292 14.99 3.63 10.18
N ILE A 293 15.43 2.81 11.13
CA ILE A 293 16.64 3.11 11.90
C ILE A 293 17.87 3.18 10.99
N TYR A 294 18.02 2.24 10.06
CA TYR A 294 19.13 2.25 9.11
C TYR A 294 19.09 3.47 8.19
N THR A 295 17.90 3.85 7.70
CA THR A 295 17.70 5.04 6.87
C THR A 295 18.11 6.30 7.62
N LEU A 296 17.67 6.46 8.87
CA LEU A 296 18.04 7.59 9.71
C LEU A 296 19.53 7.58 10.06
N TYR A 297 20.14 6.42 10.30
CA TYR A 297 21.59 6.33 10.50
C TYR A 297 22.36 6.87 9.29
N LYS A 298 21.89 6.59 8.06
CA LYS A 298 22.53 7.03 6.83
C LYS A 298 22.27 8.51 6.50
N THR A 299 21.10 9.04 6.85
CA THR A 299 20.63 10.35 6.37
C THR A 299 20.55 11.43 7.46
N LYS A 300 20.21 11.04 8.69
CA LYS A 300 19.93 11.92 9.83
C LYS A 300 20.49 11.34 11.16
N PRO A 301 21.78 10.95 11.25
CA PRO A 301 22.32 10.18 12.38
C PRO A 301 22.26 10.94 13.72
N HIS A 302 22.26 12.28 13.69
CA HIS A 302 22.12 13.12 14.89
C HIS A 302 20.77 12.96 15.60
N LEU A 303 19.74 12.45 14.91
CA LEU A 303 18.49 12.07 15.54
C LEU A 303 18.68 10.82 16.41
N LEU A 304 19.45 9.83 15.97
CA LEU A 304 19.64 8.59 16.74
C LEU A 304 20.54 8.75 17.97
N ALA A 305 21.32 9.82 18.05
CA ALA A 305 22.21 10.11 19.17
C ALA A 305 21.49 10.67 20.42
N LYS A 306 20.18 10.95 20.33
CA LYS A 306 19.39 11.53 21.42
C LYS A 306 18.60 10.45 22.16
N GLU A 307 18.43 10.64 23.46
CA GLU A 307 17.46 9.87 24.25
C GLU A 307 16.05 10.43 24.05
N TYR A 308 15.10 9.54 23.79
CA TYR A 308 13.68 9.80 23.54
C TYR A 308 12.80 8.94 24.45
#